data_AF-A0A2W4U498-F1
#
_entry.id   AF-A0A2W4U498-F1
#
_cell.length_a   1.000
_cell.length_b   1.000
_cell.length_c   1.000
_cell.angle_alpha   90.00
_cell.angle_beta   90.00
_cell.angle_gamma   90.00
#
_symmetry.space_group_name_H-M   'P 1'
#
loop_
_entity.id
_entity.type
_entity.pdbx_description
1 polymer ?
#
loop_
_entity_poly.entity_id
_entity_poly.type
_entity_poly.pdbx_seq_one_letter_code
_entity_poly.pdbx_strand_id
1 'polypeptide(L)' 'MATASVTSKGQITIPAGVRAALGLETGSRVEFVETEKGKFAIVAATNSVHALKGMLRKPLSPVSIEDMNVAIAKQGAKAR' A
#
# COMPACT_ATOMS: atom_id res chain seq x y z
N MET A 1 -20.88 -16.74 -6.84
CA MET A 1 -20.34 -15.38 -6.67
C MET A 1 -20.52 -14.99 -5.22
N ALA A 2 -19.50 -14.41 -4.58
CA ALA A 2 -19.62 -13.96 -3.19
C ALA A 2 -20.20 -12.53 -3.20
N THR A 3 -21.26 -12.28 -2.44
CA THR A 3 -21.88 -10.96 -2.24
C THR A 3 -21.88 -10.59 -0.77
N ALA A 4 -21.93 -9.30 -0.47
CA ALA A 4 -22.01 -8.79 0.89
C ALA A 4 -22.90 -7.55 0.92
N SER A 5 -23.58 -7.33 2.04
CA SER A 5 -24.41 -6.15 2.28
C SER A 5 -23.67 -5.17 3.17
N VAL A 6 -23.95 -3.88 2.97
CA VAL A 6 -23.48 -2.82 3.86
C VAL A 6 -24.42 -2.75 5.06
N THR A 7 -23.87 -2.76 6.28
CA THR A 7 -24.66 -2.58 7.50
C THR A 7 -25.12 -1.13 7.65
N SER A 8 -26.06 -0.87 8.57
CA SER A 8 -26.49 0.50 8.89
C SER A 8 -25.35 1.41 9.37
N LYS A 9 -24.23 0.83 9.84
CA LYS A 9 -23.03 1.57 10.26
C LYS A 9 -22.03 1.78 9.13
N GLY A 10 -22.39 1.44 7.87
CA GLY A 10 -21.51 1.57 6.73
C GLY A 10 -20.42 0.49 6.65
N GLN A 11 -20.52 -0.60 7.41
CA GLN A 11 -19.53 -1.68 7.39
C GLN A 11 -19.91 -2.72 6.33
N ILE A 12 -18.92 -3.22 5.60
CA ILE A 12 -19.08 -4.37 4.69
C ILE A 12 -18.24 -5.55 5.19
N THR A 13 -18.83 -6.73 5.23
CA THR A 13 -18.11 -7.95 5.60
C THR A 13 -17.49 -8.58 4.36
N ILE A 14 -16.17 -8.76 4.35
CA ILE A 14 -15.49 -9.50 3.28
C ILE A 14 -15.74 -11.02 3.50
N PRO A 15 -16.38 -11.73 2.55
CA PRO A 15 -16.66 -13.15 2.68
C PRO A 15 -15.38 -13.98 2.85
N ALA A 16 -15.46 -15.10 3.58
CA ALA A 16 -14.29 -15.87 4.00
C ALA A 16 -13.38 -16.29 2.83
N GLY A 17 -13.96 -16.77 1.72
CA GLY A 17 -13.18 -17.16 0.54
C GLY A 17 -12.43 -15.99 -0.11
N VAL A 18 -13.02 -14.78 -0.09
CA VAL A 18 -12.36 -13.57 -0.62
C VAL A 18 -11.25 -13.10 0.33
N ARG A 19 -11.45 -13.17 1.66
CA ARG A 19 -10.38 -12.88 2.63
C ARG A 19 -9.17 -13.79 2.46
N ALA A 20 -9.42 -15.09 2.34
CA ALA A 20 -8.36 -16.08 2.15
C ALA A 20 -7.58 -15.84 0.85
N ALA A 21 -8.28 -15.56 -0.25
CA ALA A 21 -7.65 -15.26 -1.54
C ALA A 21 -6.79 -13.98 -1.51
N LEU A 22 -7.19 -12.98 -0.70
CA LEU A 22 -6.46 -11.73 -0.53
C LEU A 22 -5.42 -11.77 0.62
N GLY A 23 -5.31 -12.87 1.36
CA GLY A 23 -4.43 -12.98 2.52
C GLY A 23 -4.76 -11.98 3.64
N LEU A 24 -6.05 -11.67 3.84
CA LEU A 24 -6.51 -10.73 4.85
C LEU A 24 -6.73 -11.41 6.19
N GLU A 25 -6.09 -10.86 7.21
CA GLU A 25 -6.19 -11.26 8.61
C GLU A 25 -6.77 -10.11 9.46
N THR A 26 -7.04 -10.38 10.74
CA THR A 26 -7.44 -9.32 11.68
C THR A 26 -6.35 -8.24 11.75
N GLY A 27 -6.75 -6.99 11.50
CA GLY A 27 -5.83 -5.84 11.47
C GLY A 27 -5.19 -5.56 10.11
N SER A 28 -5.40 -6.40 9.09
CA SER A 28 -5.00 -6.10 7.73
C SER A 28 -5.67 -4.81 7.23
N ARG A 29 -4.91 -4.01 6.47
CA ARG A 29 -5.46 -2.86 5.75
C ARG A 29 -5.82 -3.27 4.33
N VAL A 30 -6.86 -2.66 3.81
CA VAL A 30 -7.28 -2.77 2.41
C VAL A 30 -7.33 -1.39 1.78
N GLU A 31 -6.95 -1.31 0.52
CA GLU A 31 -7.09 -0.12 -0.30
C GLU A 31 -8.20 -0.33 -1.32
N PHE A 32 -9.01 0.70 -1.53
CA PHE A 32 -10.03 0.74 -2.57
C PHE A 32 -9.49 1.57 -3.73
N VAL A 33 -9.26 0.93 -4.86
CA VAL A 33 -8.71 1.57 -6.05
C VAL A 33 -9.79 1.65 -7.11
N GLU A 34 -10.13 2.85 -7.57
CA GLU A 34 -11.05 3.01 -8.69
C GLU A 34 -10.36 2.56 -9.98
N THR A 35 -10.90 1.53 -10.62
CA THR A 35 -10.37 0.96 -11.87
C THR A 35 -11.08 1.51 -13.09
N GLU A 36 -12.37 1.81 -12.92
CA GLU A 36 -13.23 2.50 -13.87
C GLU A 36 -14.28 3.28 -13.06
N LYS A 37 -14.99 4.22 -13.68
CA LYS A 37 -16.00 5.03 -13.01
C LYS A 37 -17.01 4.15 -12.25
N GLY A 38 -16.97 4.22 -10.91
CA GLY A 38 -17.85 3.44 -10.02
C GLY A 38 -17.47 1.96 -9.85
N LYS A 39 -16.37 1.49 -10.43
CA LYS A 39 -15.82 0.14 -10.23
C LYS A 39 -14.54 0.20 -9.41
N PHE A 40 -14.60 -0.40 -8.23
CA PHE A 40 -13.46 -0.44 -7.32
C PHE A 40 -12.89 -1.85 -7.21
N ALA A 41 -11.56 -1.94 -7.26
CA ALA A 41 -10.82 -3.11 -6.82
C ALA A 41 -10.46 -2.96 -5.35
N ILE A 42 -10.47 -4.07 -4.61
CA ILE A 42 -9.92 -4.16 -3.26
C ILE A 42 -8.53 -4.76 -3.37
N VAL A 43 -7.53 -4.05 -2.85
CA VAL A 43 -6.14 -4.50 -2.80
C VAL A 43 -5.73 -4.67 -1.34
N ALA A 44 -5.08 -5.79 -1.03
CA ALA A 44 -4.52 -6.01 0.29
C ALA A 44 -3.28 -5.11 0.49
N ALA A 45 -3.38 -4.13 1.38
CA ALA A 45 -2.25 -3.29 1.79
C ALA A 45 -1.50 -3.95 2.95
N THR A 46 -1.11 -5.21 2.76
CA THR A 46 -0.47 -6.07 3.77
C THR A 46 1.04 -5.94 3.80
N ASN A 47 1.64 -5.25 2.82
CA ASN A 47 3.07 -5.07 2.74
C ASN A 47 3.56 -4.08 3.80
N SER A 48 4.35 -4.59 4.75
CA SER A 48 5.07 -3.75 5.71
C SER A 48 6.19 -2.98 5.00
N VAL A 49 6.44 -1.74 5.39
CA VAL A 49 7.64 -0.99 4.96
C VAL A 49 8.94 -1.73 5.31
N HIS A 50 8.91 -2.64 6.30
CA HIS A 50 10.04 -3.50 6.62
C HIS A 50 10.39 -4.47 5.49
N ALA A 51 9.44 -4.82 4.62
CA ALA A 51 9.72 -5.63 3.44
C ALA A 51 10.64 -4.89 2.45
N LEU A 52 10.72 -3.56 2.51
CA LEU A 52 11.65 -2.77 1.70
C LEU A 52 13.10 -2.81 2.23
N LYS A 53 13.30 -3.28 3.47
CA LYS A 53 14.63 -3.31 4.09
C LYS A 53 15.54 -4.25 3.30
N GLY A 54 16.65 -3.69 2.81
CA GLY A 54 17.65 -4.45 2.06
C GLY A 54 17.41 -4.54 0.55
N MET A 55 16.34 -3.93 0.04
CA MET A 55 16.10 -3.86 -1.42
C MET A 55 17.10 -2.94 -2.14
N LEU A 56 17.67 -1.96 -1.44
CA LEU A 56 18.66 -1.03 -2.02
C LEU A 56 20.09 -1.53 -1.76
N ARG A 57 20.91 -1.53 -2.82
CA ARG A 57 22.34 -1.83 -2.71
C ARG A 57 23.05 -0.74 -1.92
N LYS A 58 24.03 -1.13 -1.11
CA LYS A 58 24.93 -0.17 -0.45
C LYS A 58 25.68 0.68 -1.49
N PRO A 59 25.84 1.99 -1.26
CA PRO A 59 26.61 2.84 -2.15
C PRO A 59 28.09 2.43 -2.18
N LEU A 60 28.76 2.66 -3.31
CA LEU A 60 30.18 2.33 -3.50
C LEU A 60 31.10 3.16 -2.60
N SER A 61 30.69 4.39 -2.28
CA SER A 61 31.39 5.31 -1.40
C SER A 61 30.41 5.89 -0.36
N PRO A 62 30.88 6.26 0.84
CA PRO A 62 30.07 6.99 1.81
C PRO A 62 29.53 8.30 1.22
N VAL A 63 28.30 8.65 1.58
CA VAL A 63 27.64 9.90 1.17
C VAL A 63 27.44 10.77 2.41
N SER A 64 27.69 12.07 2.30
CA SER A 64 27.44 13.02 3.39
C SER A 64 25.93 13.28 3.57
N ILE A 65 25.53 13.70 4.77
CA ILE A 65 24.14 14.08 5.04
C ILE A 65 23.74 15.31 4.22
N GLU A 66 24.67 16.25 4.02
CA GLU A 66 24.49 17.43 3.16
C GLU A 66 24.14 17.02 1.72
N ASP A 67 24.92 16.12 1.12
CA ASP A 67 24.68 15.64 -0.25
C ASP A 67 23.34 14.92 -0.37
N MET A 68 22.98 14.12 0.65
CA MET A 68 21.66 13.48 0.72
C MET A 68 20.53 14.51 0.74
N ASN A 69 20.63 15.54 1.58
CA ASN A 69 19.60 16.57 1.71
C ASN A 69 19.43 17.37 0.41
N VAL A 70 20.53 17.72 -0.27
CA VAL A 70 20.51 18.37 -1.59
C VAL A 70 19.78 17.48 -2.62
N ALA A 71 20.09 16.19 -2.65
CA ALA A 71 19.45 15.24 -3.56
C ALA A 71 17.94 15.10 -3.28
N ILE A 72 17.55 14.97 -2.01
CA ILE A 72 16.14 14.88 -1.59
C ILE A 72 15.38 16.14 -2.02
N ALA A 73 15.90 17.34 -1.73
CA ALA A 73 15.25 18.59 -2.10
C ALA A 73 15.08 18.72 -3.63
N LYS A 74 16.13 18.37 -4.40
CA LYS A 74 16.11 18.42 -5.86
C LYS A 74 15.09 17.47 -6.48
N GLN A 75 14.95 16.25 -5.94
CA GLN A 75 14.01 15.27 -6.49
C GLN A 75 12.58 15.49 -5.99
N GLY A 76 12.39 15.90 -4.74
CA GLY A 76 11.08 16.24 -4.19
C GLY A 76 10.39 17.39 -4.93
N ALA A 77 11.16 18.35 -5.44
CA ALA A 77 10.65 19.44 -6.28
C ALA A 77 10.12 18.98 -7.66
N LYS A 78 10.53 17.80 -8.16
CA LYS A 78 10.09 17.25 -9.46
C LYS A 78 8.83 16.40 -9.36
N ALA A 79 8.42 15.99 -8.16
CA ALA A 79 7.23 15.16 -7.94
C ALA A 79 5.94 16.00 -7.79
N ARG A 80 6.04 17.33 -7.97
CA ARG A 80 4.92 18.28 -7.96
C ARG A 80 4.54 18.68 -9.38
#